data_AF-A0A4R5U6A6-F1
#
_entry.id   AF-A0A4R5U6A6-F1
#
_cell.length_a   1.000
_cell.length_b   1.000
_cell.length_c   1.000
_cell.angle_alpha   90.00
_cell.angle_beta   90.00
_cell.angle_gamma   90.00
#
_symmetry.space_group_name_H-M   'P 1'
#
loop_
_entity.id
_entity.type
_entity.pdbx_description
1 polymer ?
#
loop_
_entity_poly.entity_id
_entity_poly.type
_entity_poly.pdbx_seq_one_letter_code
_entity_poly.pdbx_strand_id
1 'polypeptide(L)'
;MLESHYRELRSIVGRYDEAVVLTAFENWPAPYRERALAIPIHSLPVSLRGLNAIVGQKSRSGMPCSSDDMPPFGFPRDFSIPSEQEIFPKIGPVSWKEVEAFRIMKAGDLEHCLPILLTSMTSRMRLILEPFISLGMPTFLHLFPAVNLTDFIEARLTVKERQIVSARWQRLPEGFAPNQTQKQAVMELAIELAEESPISDMYIDLCIDVGSPDAPARLVEINPVMAELSQGGS
;
A
#
# COMPACT_ATOMS: atom_id res chain seq x y z
N MET A 1 -8.61 -0.10 -27.57
CA MET A 1 -8.58 1.13 -26.75
C MET A 1 -8.04 0.86 -25.34
N LEU A 2 -8.56 -0.12 -24.60
CA LEU A 2 -8.04 -0.48 -23.25
C LEU A 2 -6.60 -1.05 -23.27
N GLU A 3 -6.26 -1.89 -24.25
CA GLU A 3 -4.89 -2.47 -24.32
C GLU A 3 -3.81 -1.46 -24.68
N SER A 4 -4.11 -0.46 -25.52
CA SER A 4 -3.14 0.58 -25.88
C SER A 4 -2.88 1.51 -24.69
N HIS A 5 -3.94 1.88 -23.97
CA HIS A 5 -3.84 2.68 -22.75
C HIS A 5 -3.10 1.93 -21.63
N TYR A 6 -3.36 0.63 -21.46
CA TYR A 6 -2.63 -0.19 -20.50
C TYR A 6 -1.12 -0.29 -20.83
N ARG A 7 -0.76 -0.45 -22.11
CA ARG A 7 0.66 -0.45 -22.55
C ARG A 7 1.35 0.89 -22.28
N GLU A 8 0.65 1.99 -22.50
CA GLU A 8 1.16 3.33 -22.22
C GLU A 8 1.40 3.52 -20.71
N LEU A 9 0.41 3.21 -19.86
CA LEU A 9 0.56 3.26 -18.41
C LEU A 9 1.70 2.37 -17.91
N ARG A 10 1.81 1.16 -18.45
CA ARG A 10 2.91 0.23 -18.17
C ARG A 10 4.27 0.84 -18.54
N SER A 11 4.38 1.50 -19.69
CA SER A 11 5.62 2.16 -20.10
C SER A 11 5.99 3.34 -19.19
N ILE A 12 5.01 4.01 -18.59
CA ILE A 12 5.24 5.09 -17.63
C ILE A 12 5.73 4.50 -16.32
N VAL A 13 4.99 3.54 -15.74
CA VAL A 13 5.36 2.88 -14.48
C VAL A 13 6.74 2.22 -14.57
N GLY A 14 7.05 1.62 -15.72
CA GLY A 14 8.36 1.03 -16.04
C GLY A 14 9.57 1.95 -15.81
N ARG A 15 9.40 3.27 -15.91
CA ARG A 15 10.47 4.25 -15.65
C ARG A 15 10.71 4.49 -14.15
N TYR A 16 9.79 4.03 -13.32
CA TYR A 16 9.78 4.21 -11.87
C TYR A 16 9.87 2.86 -11.13
N ASP A 17 10.26 1.77 -11.80
CA ASP A 17 10.24 0.41 -11.25
C ASP A 17 10.92 0.33 -9.87
N GLU A 18 12.15 0.86 -9.75
CA GLU A 18 12.90 0.86 -8.49
C GLU A 18 12.19 1.67 -7.40
N ALA A 19 11.70 2.86 -7.74
CA ALA A 19 11.00 3.73 -6.80
C ALA A 19 9.69 3.11 -6.30
N VAL A 20 8.95 2.39 -7.16
CA VAL A 20 7.75 1.65 -6.79
C VAL A 20 8.07 0.48 -5.87
N VAL A 21 9.12 -0.28 -6.15
CA VAL A 21 9.52 -1.39 -5.28
C VAL A 21 9.92 -0.89 -3.89
N LEU A 22 10.62 0.24 -3.80
CA LEU A 22 11.03 0.86 -2.55
C LEU A 22 9.87 1.34 -1.66
N THR A 23 8.66 1.51 -2.21
CA THR A 23 7.49 1.90 -1.39
C THR A 23 6.76 0.75 -0.72
N ALA A 24 7.12 -0.49 -1.00
CA ALA A 24 6.56 -1.64 -0.29
C ALA A 24 7.14 -1.76 1.13
N PHE A 25 6.31 -2.21 2.07
CA PHE A 25 6.65 -2.20 3.50
C PHE A 25 7.92 -2.98 3.82
N GLU A 26 8.14 -4.12 3.16
CA GLU A 26 9.34 -4.94 3.32
C GLU A 26 10.65 -4.19 2.97
N ASN A 27 10.56 -3.17 2.11
CA ASN A 27 11.68 -2.37 1.64
C ASN A 27 11.83 -1.04 2.39
N TRP A 28 10.93 -0.73 3.32
CA TRP A 28 11.02 0.50 4.11
C TRP A 28 12.29 0.51 4.98
N PRO A 29 13.02 1.64 5.05
CA PRO A 29 14.07 1.84 6.04
C PRO A 29 13.57 1.65 7.48
N ALA A 30 14.47 1.37 8.42
CA ALA A 30 14.09 1.17 9.82
C ALA A 30 13.27 2.34 10.42
N PRO A 31 13.65 3.62 10.20
CA PRO A 31 12.90 4.75 10.75
C PRO A 31 11.44 4.80 10.24
N TYR A 32 11.21 4.40 8.99
CA TYR A 32 9.87 4.35 8.41
C TYR A 32 9.01 3.30 9.12
N ARG A 33 9.57 2.12 9.39
CA ARG A 33 8.87 1.05 10.10
C ARG A 33 8.61 1.40 11.57
N GLU A 34 9.54 2.09 12.22
CA GLU A 34 9.37 2.57 13.60
C GLU A 34 8.29 3.64 13.74
N ARG A 35 8.05 4.40 12.68
CA ARG A 35 7.03 5.46 12.62
C ARG A 35 5.72 4.99 12.00
N ALA A 36 5.66 3.77 11.48
CA ALA A 36 4.48 3.23 10.83
C ALA A 36 3.26 3.24 11.77
N LEU A 37 2.09 3.55 11.21
CA LEU A 37 0.82 3.46 11.92
C LEU A 37 0.53 2.04 12.38
N ALA A 38 0.87 1.07 11.53
CA ALA A 38 0.72 -0.34 11.80
C ALA A 38 1.89 -1.11 11.18
N ILE A 39 2.24 -2.22 11.83
CA ILE A 39 3.19 -3.20 11.30
C ILE A 39 2.44 -4.51 10.98
N PRO A 40 2.88 -5.30 9.98
CA PRO A 40 2.27 -6.59 9.70
C PRO A 40 2.33 -7.52 10.91
N ILE A 41 1.22 -8.18 11.22
CA ILE A 41 1.16 -9.29 12.18
C ILE A 41 1.90 -10.50 11.61
N HIS A 42 1.71 -10.73 10.30
CA HIS A 42 2.38 -11.78 9.55
C HIS A 42 2.72 -11.29 8.14
N SER A 43 3.75 -11.90 7.56
CA SER A 43 4.20 -11.64 6.20
C SER A 43 4.39 -12.98 5.49
N LEU A 44 3.54 -13.26 4.51
CA LEU A 44 3.58 -14.51 3.75
C LEU A 44 4.41 -14.30 2.48
N PRO A 45 5.54 -15.01 2.29
CA PRO A 45 6.38 -14.80 1.13
C PRO A 45 5.65 -15.16 -0.16
N VAL A 46 5.73 -14.28 -1.17
CA VAL A 46 5.19 -14.50 -2.50
C VAL A 46 6.34 -14.78 -3.45
N SER A 47 6.39 -16.00 -3.98
CA SER A 47 7.41 -16.33 -5.00
C SER A 47 7.19 -15.51 -6.27
N LEU A 48 8.25 -15.21 -7.01
CA LEU A 48 8.18 -14.52 -8.30
C LEU A 48 7.25 -15.25 -9.29
N ARG A 49 7.28 -16.59 -9.30
CA ARG A 49 6.35 -17.40 -10.09
C ARG A 49 4.90 -17.17 -9.66
N GLY A 50 4.67 -17.11 -8.35
CA GLY A 50 3.36 -16.82 -7.77
C GLY A 50 2.86 -15.44 -8.16
N LEU A 51 3.70 -14.42 -7.99
CA LEU A 51 3.38 -13.05 -8.36
C LEU A 51 3.08 -12.93 -9.85
N ASN A 52 3.88 -13.55 -10.72
CA ASN A 52 3.63 -13.55 -12.17
C ASN A 52 2.31 -14.25 -12.54
N ALA A 53 1.96 -15.34 -11.86
CA ALA A 53 0.65 -15.98 -12.05
C ALA A 53 -0.50 -15.03 -11.66
N ILE A 54 -0.39 -14.37 -10.51
CA ILE A 54 -1.41 -13.43 -10.00
C ILE A 54 -1.56 -12.21 -10.92
N VAL A 55 -0.46 -11.57 -11.30
CA VAL A 55 -0.47 -10.36 -12.14
C VAL A 55 -0.85 -10.68 -13.59
N GLY A 56 -0.36 -11.82 -14.11
CA GLY A 56 -0.57 -12.26 -15.49
C GLY A 56 -1.98 -12.80 -15.80
N GLN A 57 -2.79 -13.08 -14.77
CA GLN A 57 -4.18 -13.51 -14.94
C GLN A 57 -5.01 -12.39 -15.58
N LYS A 58 -5.19 -12.40 -16.91
CA LYS A 58 -6.09 -11.44 -17.56
C LYS A 58 -7.48 -11.52 -16.94
N SER A 59 -8.07 -10.37 -16.58
CA SER A 59 -9.50 -10.28 -16.29
C SER A 59 -10.26 -10.62 -17.57
N ARG A 60 -10.43 -11.92 -17.84
CA ARG A 60 -11.30 -12.41 -18.90
C ARG A 60 -12.72 -12.29 -18.38
N SER A 61 -13.33 -11.14 -18.63
CA SER A 61 -14.78 -10.98 -18.81
C SER A 61 -15.63 -11.99 -18.03
N GLY A 62 -15.79 -11.77 -16.73
CA GLY A 62 -16.87 -12.39 -15.94
C GLY A 62 -16.80 -13.90 -15.68
N MET A 63 -15.69 -14.59 -16.01
CA MET A 63 -15.51 -15.97 -15.53
C MET A 63 -14.59 -16.01 -14.30
N PRO A 64 -15.02 -16.63 -13.19
CA PRO A 64 -14.14 -16.86 -12.05
C PRO A 64 -12.95 -17.70 -12.54
N CYS A 65 -11.75 -17.20 -12.27
CA CYS A 65 -10.53 -17.96 -12.51
C CYS A 65 -10.61 -19.24 -11.67
N SER A 66 -10.25 -20.39 -12.26
CA SER A 66 -10.27 -21.63 -11.50
C SER A 66 -9.20 -21.53 -10.40
N SER A 67 -9.54 -21.96 -9.18
CA SER A 67 -8.58 -22.05 -8.07
C SER A 67 -7.38 -22.93 -8.42
N ASP A 68 -7.51 -23.80 -9.43
CA ASP A 68 -6.50 -24.75 -9.87
C ASP A 68 -5.33 -24.09 -10.61
N ASP A 69 -5.53 -22.88 -11.14
CA ASP A 69 -4.48 -22.08 -11.81
C ASP A 69 -3.64 -21.25 -10.82
N MET A 70 -4.05 -21.22 -9.54
CA MET A 70 -3.34 -20.47 -8.51
C MET A 70 -2.19 -21.31 -7.94
N PRO A 71 -0.97 -20.76 -7.85
CA PRO A 71 0.11 -21.42 -7.14
C PRO A 71 -0.33 -21.64 -5.69
N PRO A 72 -0.03 -22.81 -5.10
CA PRO A 72 -0.39 -23.08 -3.72
C PRO A 72 0.24 -22.03 -2.82
N PHE A 73 -0.60 -21.21 -2.20
CA PHE A 73 -0.19 -20.36 -1.09
C PHE A 73 -0.28 -21.19 0.17
N GLY A 74 0.87 -21.62 0.67
CA GLY A 74 0.95 -22.32 1.94
C GLY A 74 1.03 -21.33 3.08
N PHE A 75 0.16 -21.49 4.08
CA PHE A 75 0.41 -20.89 5.38
C PHE A 75 1.54 -21.66 6.08
N PRO A 76 2.54 -20.97 6.68
CA PRO A 76 3.51 -21.61 7.54
C PRO A 76 2.80 -22.42 8.64
N ARG A 77 3.41 -23.52 9.09
CA ARG A 77 2.83 -24.36 10.17
C ARG A 77 2.56 -23.57 11.46
N ASP A 78 3.37 -22.54 11.72
CA ASP A 78 3.26 -21.68 12.90
C ASP A 78 2.43 -20.42 12.64
N PHE A 79 1.70 -20.36 11.52
CA PHE A 79 0.79 -19.26 11.23
C PHE A 79 -0.38 -19.30 12.20
N SER A 80 -0.40 -18.34 13.13
CA SER A 80 -1.49 -18.17 14.08
C SER A 80 -1.83 -16.69 14.20
N ILE A 81 -3.08 -16.38 13.90
CA ILE A 81 -3.73 -15.10 14.17
C ILE A 81 -5.09 -15.47 14.79
N PRO A 82 -5.52 -14.84 15.90
CA PRO A 82 -6.86 -15.05 16.45
C PRO A 82 -7.93 -14.92 15.36
N SER A 83 -8.83 -15.90 15.26
CA SER A 83 -9.81 -15.98 14.15
C SER A 83 -10.67 -14.73 14.00
N GLU A 84 -11.02 -14.11 15.13
CA GLU A 84 -11.84 -12.89 15.18
C GLU A 84 -11.05 -11.59 14.96
N GLN A 85 -9.72 -11.65 14.86
CA GLN A 85 -8.92 -10.46 14.63
C GLN A 85 -9.18 -9.93 13.22
N GLU A 86 -9.54 -8.66 13.13
CA GLU A 86 -9.68 -7.96 11.87
C GLU A 86 -8.31 -7.60 11.29
N ILE A 87 -8.14 -7.89 10.01
CA ILE A 87 -6.89 -7.70 9.26
C ILE A 87 -7.14 -6.93 7.96
N PHE A 88 -6.06 -6.30 7.51
CA PHE A 88 -5.97 -5.54 6.26
C PHE A 88 -4.81 -6.11 5.40
N PRO A 89 -5.11 -6.82 4.31
CA PRO A 89 -4.09 -7.44 3.46
C PRO A 89 -3.45 -6.44 2.46
N LYS A 90 -2.12 -6.50 2.35
CA LYS A 90 -1.31 -5.75 1.37
C LYS A 90 -0.33 -6.70 0.67
N ILE A 91 -0.11 -6.51 -0.63
CA ILE A 91 0.95 -7.18 -1.38
C ILE A 91 1.80 -6.13 -2.08
N GLY A 92 3.12 -6.17 -1.86
CA GLY A 92 3.98 -5.03 -2.18
C GLY A 92 3.41 -3.74 -1.55
N PRO A 93 3.31 -2.62 -2.31
CA PRO A 93 2.76 -1.37 -1.78
C PRO A 93 1.22 -1.29 -1.86
N VAL A 94 0.53 -2.27 -2.46
CA VAL A 94 -0.91 -2.16 -2.77
C VAL A 94 -1.80 -2.97 -1.84
N SER A 95 -3.00 -2.46 -1.60
CA SER A 95 -4.09 -3.14 -0.87
C SER A 95 -5.35 -3.26 -1.71
N TRP A 96 -6.26 -4.12 -1.29
CA TRP A 96 -7.61 -4.27 -1.88
C TRP A 96 -8.61 -3.21 -1.41
N LYS A 97 -8.17 -1.98 -1.13
CA LYS A 97 -9.06 -0.90 -0.65
C LYS A 97 -10.20 -0.55 -1.62
N GLU A 98 -10.05 -0.88 -2.90
CA GLU A 98 -11.05 -0.68 -3.96
C GLU A 98 -12.06 -1.86 -4.03
N VAL A 99 -11.82 -2.95 -3.31
CA VAL A 99 -12.70 -4.13 -3.25
C VAL A 99 -13.22 -4.26 -1.83
N GLU A 100 -14.45 -3.76 -1.60
CA GLU A 100 -15.04 -3.61 -0.26
C GLU A 100 -14.92 -4.87 0.61
N ALA A 101 -15.16 -6.05 0.03
CA ALA A 101 -15.11 -7.34 0.71
C ALA A 101 -13.71 -7.71 1.27
N PHE A 102 -12.64 -7.11 0.75
CA PHE A 102 -11.26 -7.37 1.16
C PHE A 102 -10.58 -6.13 1.75
N ARG A 103 -11.33 -5.05 1.96
CA ARG A 103 -10.80 -3.86 2.65
C ARG A 103 -10.43 -4.23 4.08
N ILE A 104 -11.33 -4.87 4.82
CA ILE A 104 -11.06 -5.43 6.16
C ILE A 104 -11.73 -6.79 6.21
N MET A 105 -11.06 -7.79 6.75
CA MET A 105 -11.62 -9.14 6.90
C MET A 105 -11.18 -9.78 8.21
N LYS A 106 -11.90 -10.82 8.66
CA LYS A 106 -11.47 -11.61 9.81
C LYS A 106 -10.35 -12.56 9.42
N ALA A 107 -9.37 -12.73 10.30
CA ALA A 107 -8.24 -13.62 10.04
C ALA A 107 -8.66 -15.08 9.84
N GLY A 108 -9.74 -15.53 10.50
CA GLY A 108 -10.28 -16.89 10.32
C GLY A 108 -10.80 -17.19 8.91
N ASP A 109 -11.17 -16.15 8.15
CA ASP A 109 -11.67 -16.28 6.78
C ASP A 109 -10.54 -16.27 5.74
N LEU A 110 -9.32 -15.93 6.15
CA LEU A 110 -8.21 -15.65 5.22
C LEU A 110 -7.91 -16.84 4.30
N GLU A 111 -7.76 -18.05 4.85
CA GLU A 111 -7.42 -19.23 4.05
C GLU A 111 -8.46 -19.52 2.97
N HIS A 112 -9.75 -19.38 3.30
CA HIS A 112 -10.87 -19.61 2.38
C HIS A 112 -10.98 -18.51 1.32
N CYS A 113 -10.70 -17.25 1.70
CA CYS A 113 -10.84 -16.10 0.83
C CYS A 113 -9.58 -15.81 -0.01
N LEU A 114 -8.41 -16.36 0.35
CA LEU A 114 -7.14 -16.04 -0.30
C LEU A 114 -7.15 -16.23 -1.82
N PRO A 115 -7.70 -17.30 -2.40
CA PRO A 115 -7.79 -17.43 -3.86
C PRO A 115 -8.63 -16.32 -4.49
N ILE A 116 -9.74 -15.94 -3.86
CA ILE A 116 -10.64 -14.88 -4.36
C ILE A 116 -9.96 -13.52 -4.24
N LEU A 117 -9.28 -13.27 -3.13
CA LEU A 117 -8.49 -12.07 -2.90
C LEU A 117 -7.45 -11.89 -4.00
N LEU A 118 -6.63 -12.91 -4.27
CA LEU A 118 -5.57 -12.83 -5.28
C LEU A 118 -6.12 -12.69 -6.70
N THR A 119 -7.24 -13.32 -7.04
CA THR A 119 -7.87 -13.20 -8.36
C THR A 119 -8.61 -11.86 -8.56
N SER A 120 -9.01 -11.20 -7.47
CA SER A 120 -9.74 -9.90 -7.50
C SER A 120 -8.85 -8.66 -7.69
N MET A 121 -7.55 -8.83 -7.98
CA MET A 121 -6.65 -7.71 -8.22
C MET A 121 -7.13 -6.77 -9.33
N THR A 122 -7.17 -5.48 -9.01
CA THR A 122 -7.53 -4.45 -10.00
C THR A 122 -6.39 -4.23 -11.00
N SER A 123 -6.70 -3.68 -12.18
CA SER A 123 -5.69 -3.35 -13.20
C SER A 123 -4.60 -2.43 -12.63
N ARG A 124 -4.97 -1.53 -11.71
CA ARG A 124 -4.04 -0.63 -11.03
C ARG A 124 -3.07 -1.39 -10.13
N MET A 125 -3.57 -2.32 -9.32
CA MET A 125 -2.71 -3.16 -8.47
C MET A 125 -1.70 -3.93 -9.32
N ARG A 126 -2.16 -4.50 -10.44
CA ARG A 126 -1.29 -5.25 -11.36
C ARG A 126 -0.18 -4.37 -11.93
N LEU A 127 -0.50 -3.17 -12.42
CA LEU A 127 0.50 -2.21 -12.92
C LEU A 127 1.56 -1.88 -11.85
N ILE A 128 1.17 -1.73 -10.59
CA ILE A 128 2.08 -1.42 -9.48
C ILE A 128 2.94 -2.63 -9.07
N LEU A 129 2.46 -3.86 -9.31
CA LEU A 129 3.20 -5.09 -9.00
C LEU A 129 4.10 -5.57 -10.15
N GLU A 130 3.90 -5.09 -11.38
CA GLU A 130 4.80 -5.40 -12.50
C GLU A 130 6.28 -5.07 -12.25
N PRO A 131 6.65 -3.94 -11.61
CA PRO A 131 8.03 -3.64 -11.21
C PRO A 131 8.72 -4.75 -10.41
N PHE A 132 7.99 -5.45 -9.53
CA PHE A 132 8.56 -6.57 -8.78
C PHE A 132 8.89 -7.74 -9.70
N ILE A 133 8.07 -7.95 -10.74
CA ILE A 133 8.30 -9.01 -11.73
C ILE A 133 9.46 -8.64 -12.65
N SER A 134 9.51 -7.42 -13.16
CA SER A 134 10.55 -6.95 -14.09
C SER A 134 11.94 -6.97 -13.44
N LEU A 135 12.03 -6.56 -12.18
CA LEU A 135 13.28 -6.53 -11.41
C LEU A 135 13.61 -7.87 -10.75
N GLY A 136 12.71 -8.86 -10.81
CA GLY A 136 12.91 -10.15 -10.15
C GLY A 136 12.93 -10.06 -8.62
N MET A 137 12.27 -9.05 -8.06
CA MET A 137 12.26 -8.76 -6.62
C MET A 137 11.18 -9.61 -5.93
N PRO A 138 11.52 -10.36 -4.86
CA PRO A 138 10.52 -11.03 -4.05
C PRO A 138 9.64 -10.01 -3.31
N THR A 139 8.42 -10.40 -2.97
CA THR A 139 7.49 -9.58 -2.16
C THR A 139 6.73 -10.46 -1.17
N PHE A 140 5.93 -9.83 -0.31
CA PHE A 140 5.12 -10.52 0.69
C PHE A 140 3.65 -10.12 0.57
N LEU A 141 2.76 -11.04 0.93
CA LEU A 141 1.40 -10.72 1.36
C LEU A 141 1.48 -10.42 2.86
N HIS A 142 1.49 -9.13 3.18
CA HIS A 142 1.46 -8.60 4.54
C HIS A 142 0.03 -8.56 5.08
N LEU A 143 -0.14 -9.02 6.30
CA LEU A 143 -1.41 -8.98 7.02
C LEU A 143 -1.29 -7.96 8.15
N PHE A 144 -1.74 -6.74 7.90
CA PHE A 144 -1.75 -5.68 8.91
C PHE A 144 -2.95 -5.84 9.85
N PRO A 145 -2.84 -5.42 11.12
CA PRO A 145 -4.02 -5.27 11.96
C PRO A 145 -4.94 -4.19 11.36
N ALA A 146 -6.25 -4.40 11.42
CA ALA A 146 -7.19 -3.34 11.10
C ALA A 146 -7.06 -2.19 12.11
N VAL A 147 -6.95 -0.95 11.61
CA VAL A 147 -6.91 0.26 12.44
C VAL A 147 -8.19 1.03 12.22
N ASN A 148 -8.90 1.36 13.31
CA ASN A 148 -10.05 2.25 13.24
C ASN A 148 -9.55 3.69 13.01
N LEU A 149 -9.74 4.20 11.80
CA LEU A 149 -9.30 5.54 11.41
C LEU A 149 -10.34 6.63 11.70
N THR A 150 -11.46 6.33 12.36
CA THR A 150 -12.58 7.27 12.59
C THR A 150 -12.10 8.59 13.18
N ASP A 151 -11.27 8.51 14.21
CA ASP A 151 -10.72 9.67 14.92
C ASP A 151 -9.35 10.10 14.39
N PHE A 152 -9.01 9.75 13.15
CA PHE A 152 -7.73 10.15 12.55
C PHE A 152 -7.91 11.32 11.58
N ILE A 153 -6.99 12.27 11.67
CA ILE A 153 -6.70 13.23 10.60
C ILE A 153 -5.55 12.69 9.74
N GLU A 154 -5.63 12.87 8.42
CA GLU A 154 -4.62 12.37 7.48
C GLU A 154 -4.17 13.49 6.55
N ALA A 155 -2.86 13.64 6.40
CA ALA A 155 -2.22 14.58 5.50
C ALA A 155 -1.36 13.83 4.48
N ARG A 156 -1.46 14.25 3.22
CA ARG A 156 -0.49 13.89 2.18
C ARG A 156 0.47 15.03 1.97
N LEU A 157 1.75 14.74 2.11
CA LEU A 157 2.84 15.65 1.80
C LEU A 157 3.47 15.25 0.47
N THR A 158 3.82 16.25 -0.34
CA THR A 158 4.59 16.04 -1.55
C THR A 158 6.04 16.41 -1.26
N VAL A 159 6.93 15.47 -1.50
CA VAL A 159 8.38 15.62 -1.39
C VAL A 159 8.98 15.65 -2.79
N LYS A 160 9.83 16.63 -3.07
CA LYS A 160 10.64 16.71 -4.30
C LYS A 160 12.05 17.05 -3.93
N GLU A 161 13.03 16.34 -4.49
CA GLU A 161 14.44 16.55 -4.16
C GLU A 161 14.66 16.52 -2.62
N ARG A 162 13.95 15.63 -1.92
CA ARG A 162 13.95 15.50 -0.45
C ARG A 162 13.43 16.72 0.33
N GLN A 163 12.79 17.68 -0.33
CA GLN A 163 12.16 18.82 0.33
C GLN A 163 10.64 18.73 0.28
N ILE A 164 9.99 19.10 1.38
CA ILE A 164 8.52 19.19 1.42
C ILE A 164 8.09 20.42 0.61
N VAL A 165 7.41 20.20 -0.53
CA VAL A 165 6.95 21.28 -1.42
C VAL A 165 5.47 21.59 -1.26
N SER A 166 4.67 20.66 -0.76
CA SER A 166 3.26 20.90 -0.43
C SER A 166 2.75 19.91 0.60
N ALA A 167 1.70 20.30 1.33
CA ALA A 167 0.97 19.44 2.24
C ALA A 167 -0.53 19.68 2.08
N ARG A 168 -1.33 18.61 2.04
CA ARG A 168 -2.79 18.67 1.94
C ARG A 168 -3.43 17.68 2.89
N TRP A 169 -4.35 18.16 3.72
CA TRP A 169 -5.24 17.30 4.50
C TRP A 169 -6.18 16.54 3.57
N GLN A 170 -6.15 15.22 3.64
CA GLN A 170 -6.96 14.32 2.81
C GLN A 170 -8.18 13.79 3.56
N ARG A 171 -8.04 13.60 4.88
CA ARG A 171 -9.10 13.16 5.77
C ARG A 171 -9.13 14.05 6.99
N LEU A 172 -10.31 14.57 7.31
CA LEU A 172 -10.60 15.29 8.55
C LEU A 172 -11.96 14.80 9.06
N PRO A 173 -12.11 14.51 10.36
CA PRO A 173 -13.42 14.34 10.97
C PRO A 173 -14.29 15.60 10.77
N GLU A 174 -15.61 15.43 10.70
CA GLU A 174 -16.53 16.55 10.51
C GLU A 174 -16.37 17.60 11.62
N GLY A 175 -16.28 18.87 11.22
CA GLY A 175 -16.08 19.98 12.16
C GLY A 175 -14.68 20.08 12.78
N PHE A 176 -13.76 19.19 12.41
CA PHE A 176 -12.39 19.21 12.93
C PHE A 176 -11.46 20.06 12.06
N ALA A 177 -10.62 20.87 12.70
CA ALA A 177 -9.56 21.63 12.07
C ALA A 177 -8.22 21.35 12.80
N PRO A 178 -7.17 20.91 12.09
CA PRO A 178 -5.87 20.64 12.72
C PRO A 178 -5.29 21.90 13.38
N ASN A 179 -4.88 21.76 14.64
CA ASN A 179 -4.25 22.84 15.39
C ASN A 179 -2.76 23.00 15.01
N GLN A 180 -2.09 24.02 15.56
CA GLN A 180 -0.69 24.30 15.21
C GLN A 180 0.26 23.16 15.64
N THR A 181 0.02 22.56 16.80
CA THR A 181 0.83 21.44 17.31
C THR A 181 0.75 20.22 16.38
N GLN A 182 -0.45 19.88 15.92
CA GLN A 182 -0.68 18.76 15.00
C GLN A 182 -0.04 19.01 13.63
N LYS A 183 -0.15 20.24 13.10
CA LYS A 183 0.53 20.64 11.86
C LYS A 183 2.05 20.52 12.00
N GLN A 184 2.59 20.97 13.13
CA GLN A 184 4.01 20.90 13.42
C GLN A 184 4.49 19.44 13.51
N ALA A 185 3.77 18.58 14.24
CA ALA A 185 4.12 17.17 14.38
C ALA A 185 4.12 16.42 13.04
N VAL A 186 3.16 16.69 12.15
CA VAL A 186 3.12 16.14 10.79
C VAL A 186 4.32 16.63 9.97
N MET A 187 4.63 17.92 10.02
CA MET A 187 5.74 18.49 9.25
C MET A 187 7.11 18.00 9.74
N GLU A 188 7.32 17.92 11.05
CA GLU A 188 8.57 17.42 11.65
C GLU A 188 8.83 15.96 11.24
N LEU A 189 7.82 15.09 11.39
CA LEU A 189 7.96 13.70 10.97
C LEU A 189 8.20 13.58 9.46
N ALA A 190 7.52 14.40 8.65
CA ALA A 190 7.72 14.35 7.20
C ALA A 190 9.14 14.78 6.78
N ILE A 191 9.73 15.77 7.46
CA ILE A 191 11.10 16.21 7.22
C ILE A 191 12.08 15.09 7.58
N GLU A 192 11.94 14.50 8.77
CA GLU A 192 12.75 13.35 9.24
C GLU A 192 12.71 12.22 8.19
N LEU A 193 11.51 11.82 7.77
CA LEU A 193 11.36 10.76 6.76
C LEU A 193 11.94 11.17 5.40
N ALA A 194 11.76 12.42 4.96
CA ALA A 194 12.25 12.88 3.66
C ALA A 194 13.79 12.88 3.58
N GLU A 195 14.48 13.24 4.65
CA GLU A 195 15.95 13.24 4.73
C GLU A 195 16.53 11.82 4.62
N GLU A 196 15.84 10.85 5.21
CA GLU A 196 16.26 9.45 5.26
C GLU A 196 15.76 8.60 4.08
N SER A 197 14.98 9.19 3.18
CA SER A 197 14.34 8.45 2.09
C SER A 197 15.33 7.98 1.02
N PRO A 198 15.22 6.71 0.58
CA PRO A 198 15.88 6.27 -0.65
C PRO A 198 15.20 6.83 -1.92
N ILE A 199 14.01 7.43 -1.80
CA ILE A 199 13.24 8.01 -2.91
C ILE A 199 13.27 9.53 -2.79
N SER A 200 13.81 10.22 -3.81
CA SER A 200 13.91 11.69 -3.78
C SER A 200 12.55 12.39 -3.89
N ASP A 201 11.67 11.81 -4.71
CA ASP A 201 10.42 12.41 -5.15
C ASP A 201 9.27 11.45 -4.81
N MET A 202 8.52 11.77 -3.75
CA MET A 202 7.51 10.89 -3.19
C MET A 202 6.35 11.66 -2.55
N TYR A 203 5.23 10.97 -2.41
CA TYR A 203 4.16 11.32 -1.50
C TYR A 203 4.36 10.57 -0.18
N ILE A 204 4.22 11.28 0.93
CA ILE A 204 4.17 10.69 2.28
C ILE A 204 2.76 10.93 2.82
N ASP A 205 2.08 9.86 3.23
CA ASP A 205 0.79 9.93 3.91
C ASP A 205 1.01 9.73 5.41
N LEU A 206 0.70 10.76 6.20
CA LEU A 206 0.85 10.77 7.65
C LEU A 206 -0.51 10.98 8.32
N CYS A 207 -0.70 10.37 9.49
CA CYS A 207 -1.91 10.56 10.28
C CYS A 207 -1.63 10.83 11.75
N ILE A 208 -2.61 11.44 12.43
CA ILE A 208 -2.64 11.65 13.89
C ILE A 208 -4.00 11.21 14.41
N ASP A 209 -4.02 10.44 15.50
CA ASP A 209 -5.23 10.11 16.25
C ASP A 209 -5.64 11.32 17.10
N VAL A 210 -6.75 11.98 16.75
CA VAL A 210 -7.25 13.15 17.48
C VAL A 210 -8.10 12.78 18.71
N GLY A 211 -8.38 11.49 18.91
CA GLY A 211 -8.98 10.97 20.14
C GLY A 211 -8.01 10.95 21.33
N SER A 212 -6.71 11.07 21.07
CA SER A 212 -5.67 11.14 22.10
C SER A 212 -4.88 12.47 21.99
N PRO A 213 -4.90 13.33 23.04
CA PRO A 213 -4.25 14.64 23.00
C PRO A 213 -2.75 14.62 22.68
N ASP A 214 -2.08 13.53 23.04
CA ASP A 214 -0.62 13.35 22.90
C ASP A 214 -0.26 12.33 21.80
N ALA A 215 -1.20 12.02 20.90
CA ALA A 215 -0.91 11.11 19.80
C ALA A 215 0.20 11.65 18.89
N PRO A 216 1.29 10.89 18.67
CA PRO A 216 2.30 11.26 17.72
C PRO A 216 1.78 11.09 16.28
N ALA A 217 2.39 11.80 15.34
CA ALA A 217 2.20 11.52 13.93
C ALA A 217 2.71 10.10 13.59
N ARG A 218 2.02 9.43 12.67
CA ARG A 218 2.33 8.08 12.20
C ARG A 218 2.34 8.01 10.68
N LEU A 219 3.26 7.21 10.13
CA LEU A 219 3.38 6.94 8.71
C LEU A 219 2.34 5.91 8.25
N VAL A 220 1.50 6.27 7.30
CA VAL A 220 0.49 5.38 6.71
C VAL A 220 1.04 4.68 5.48
N GLU A 221 1.61 5.46 4.56
CA GLU A 221 2.05 4.99 3.26
C GLU A 221 3.04 5.96 2.63
N ILE A 222 3.90 5.46 1.76
CA ILE A 222 4.69 6.27 0.82
C ILE A 222 4.40 5.82 -0.61
N ASN A 223 4.43 6.75 -1.56
CA ASN A 223 4.22 6.48 -2.97
C ASN A 223 5.20 7.32 -3.81
N PRO A 224 5.78 6.82 -4.90
CA PRO A 224 6.64 7.66 -5.74
C PRO A 224 5.80 8.73 -6.47
N VAL A 225 6.40 9.90 -6.74
CA VAL A 225 5.78 10.91 -7.61
C VAL A 225 6.03 10.52 -9.06
N MET A 226 4.96 10.14 -9.77
CA MET A 226 5.00 9.84 -11.21
C MET A 226 4.42 11.03 -11.98
N ALA A 227 5.28 11.94 -12.43
CA ALA A 227 4.87 13.23 -12.99
C ALA A 227 3.94 13.09 -14.21
N GLU A 228 4.15 12.09 -15.04
CA GLU A 228 3.41 11.86 -16.28
C GLU A 228 2.00 11.31 -16.03
N LEU A 229 1.75 10.66 -14.89
CA LEU A 229 0.39 10.28 -14.47
C LEU A 229 -0.41 11.48 -13.94
N SER A 230 0.27 12.57 -13.58
CA SER A 230 -0.36 13.79 -13.08
C SER A 230 -0.93 14.68 -14.20
N GLN A 231 -0.44 14.50 -15.42
CA GLN A 231 -0.78 15.34 -16.59
C GLN A 231 -1.87 14.73 -17.48
N GLY A 232 -2.25 13.46 -17.28
CA GLY A 232 -3.30 12.78 -18.05
C GLY A 232 -4.72 12.93 -17.50
N GLY A 233 -4.90 13.71 -16.42
CA GLY A 233 -6.19 14.01 -15.80
C GLY A 233 -6.64 15.43 -16.11
N SER A 234 -6.93 15.70 -17.39
CA SER A 234 -7.61 16.91 -17.85
C SER A 234 -8.84 16.54 -18.66
#